data_AF-A0A917PEW3-F1
#
_entry.id   AF-A0A917PEW3-F1
#
_cell.length_a   1.000
_cell.length_b   1.000
_cell.length_c   1.000
_cell.angle_alpha   90.00
_cell.angle_beta   90.00
_cell.angle_gamma   90.00
#
_symmetry.space_group_name_H-M   'P 1'
#
loop_
_entity.id
_entity.type
_entity.pdbx_description
1 polymer ?
#
loop_
_entity_poly.entity_id
_entity_poly.type
_entity_poly.pdbx_seq_one_letter_code
_entity_poly.pdbx_strand_id
1 'polypeptide(L)' 'MTAAPVPAGADAVVPVEHTDAGTTRVAIHAVPRPGHHIRLRGEDLRAGDRVLTAGMELGARRRATPWSSPAA' A
#
# COMPACT_ATOMS: atom_id res chain seq x y z
N MET A 1 1.67 6.26 -10.11
CA MET A 1 2.82 5.87 -9.26
C MET A 1 2.30 5.02 -8.12
N THR A 2 2.91 3.87 -7.86
CA THR A 2 2.52 2.97 -6.76
C THR A 2 3.01 3.51 -5.42
N ALA A 3 2.24 3.26 -4.35
CA ALA A 3 2.53 3.64 -2.96
C ALA A 3 2.46 5.15 -2.63
N ALA A 4 2.01 5.99 -3.56
CA ALA A 4 1.67 7.38 -3.24
C ALA A 4 0.44 7.46 -2.32
N PRO A 5 0.33 8.50 -1.47
CA PRO A 5 -0.88 8.75 -0.69
C PRO A 5 -2.13 8.85 -1.57
N VAL A 6 -3.21 8.24 -1.13
CA VAL A 6 -4.51 8.33 -1.80
C VAL A 6 -5.11 9.72 -1.55
N PRO A 7 -5.58 10.44 -2.60
CA PRO A 7 -6.25 11.72 -2.43
C PRO A 7 -7.49 11.63 -1.54
N ALA A 8 -7.81 12.72 -0.84
CA ALA A 8 -9.02 12.79 -0.02
C ALA A 8 -10.28 12.53 -0.86
N GLY A 9 -11.15 11.65 -0.37
CA GLY A 9 -12.42 11.29 -1.03
C GLY A 9 -12.31 10.21 -2.12
N ALA A 10 -11.10 9.79 -2.52
CA ALA A 10 -10.94 8.64 -3.40
C ALA A 10 -11.07 7.33 -2.61
N ASP A 11 -11.80 6.36 -3.17
CA ASP A 11 -12.10 5.07 -2.56
C ASP A 11 -11.54 3.87 -3.34
N ALA A 12 -10.93 4.10 -4.51
CA ALA A 12 -10.22 3.10 -5.29
C ALA A 12 -9.14 3.74 -6.19
N VAL A 13 -8.19 2.93 -6.67
CA VAL A 13 -7.20 3.33 -7.69
C VAL A 13 -7.36 2.43 -8.92
N VAL A 14 -7.42 3.01 -10.12
CA VAL A 14 -7.46 2.25 -11.39
C VAL A 14 -6.03 2.11 -11.93
N PRO A 15 -5.53 0.87 -12.17
CA PRO A 15 -4.25 0.67 -12.84
C PRO A 15 -4.24 1.31 -14.24
N VAL A 16 -3.11 1.87 -14.66
CA VAL A 16 -3.00 2.56 -15.96
C VAL A 16 -3.27 1.60 -17.13
N GLU A 17 -2.96 0.32 -16.94
CA GLU A 17 -3.22 -0.78 -17.88
C GLU A 17 -4.71 -1.02 -18.13
N HIS A 18 -5.59 -0.53 -17.25
CA HIS A 18 -7.05 -0.57 -17.41
C HIS A 18 -7.63 0.75 -17.94
N THR A 19 -6.79 1.61 -18.52
CA THR A 19 -7.17 2.91 -19.07
C THR A 19 -6.57 3.13 -20.45
N ASP A 20 -6.93 4.24 -21.09
CA ASP A 20 -6.29 4.73 -22.32
C ASP A 20 -4.99 5.53 -22.07
N ALA A 21 -4.54 5.62 -20.82
CA ALA A 21 -3.38 6.41 -20.39
C ALA A 21 -3.45 7.92 -20.75
N GLY A 22 -4.65 8.48 -20.86
CA GLY A 22 -4.85 9.91 -21.04
C GLY A 22 -4.32 10.77 -19.87
N THR A 23 -4.13 12.07 -20.09
CA THR A 23 -3.52 12.98 -19.10
C THR A 23 -4.49 14.02 -18.53
N THR A 24 -5.37 14.56 -19.37
CA THR A 24 -6.40 15.54 -18.96
C THR A 24 -7.76 14.88 -18.75
N ARG A 25 -8.05 13.89 -19.59
CA ARG A 25 -9.25 13.05 -19.53
C ARG A 25 -8.82 11.63 -19.83
N VAL A 26 -9.38 10.68 -19.09
CA VAL A 26 -9.00 9.27 -19.13
C VAL A 26 -10.24 8.43 -19.34
N ALA A 27 -10.18 7.47 -20.26
CA ALA A 27 -11.20 6.45 -20.40
C ALA A 27 -10.87 5.26 -19.48
N ILE A 28 -11.85 4.76 -18.74
CA ILE A 28 -11.72 3.59 -17.86
C ILE A 28 -12.36 2.39 -18.55
N HIS A 29 -11.56 1.33 -18.76
CA HIS A 29 -12.02 0.11 -19.43
C HIS A 29 -12.53 -0.96 -18.45
N ALA A 30 -12.16 -0.84 -17.16
CA ALA A 30 -12.61 -1.73 -16.10
C ALA A 30 -12.95 -0.94 -14.83
N VAL A 31 -14.20 -1.05 -14.37
CA VAL A 31 -14.68 -0.34 -13.18
C VAL A 31 -14.11 -1.02 -11.91
N PRO A 32 -13.39 -0.30 -11.03
CA PRO A 32 -12.88 -0.87 -9.79
C PRO A 32 -14.00 -1.03 -8.76
N ARG A 33 -13.79 -1.91 -7.78
CA ARG A 33 -14.62 -1.95 -6.57
C ARG A 33 -14.05 -1.01 -5.50
N PRO A 34 -14.87 -0.53 -4.55
CA PRO A 34 -14.36 0.20 -3.40
C PRO A 34 -13.24 -0.58 -2.69
N GLY A 35 -12.15 0.11 -2.35
CA GLY A 35 -10.95 -0.43 -1.73
C GLY A 35 -9.93 -1.04 -2.70
N HIS A 36 -10.25 -1.20 -4.00
CA HIS A 36 -9.30 -1.78 -4.95
C HIS A 36 -8.02 -0.95 -5.05
N HIS A 37 -6.89 -1.65 -4.97
CA HIS A 37 -5.54 -1.10 -5.13
C HIS A 37 -5.18 -0.01 -4.11
N ILE A 38 -5.90 0.08 -2.99
CA ILE A 38 -5.56 0.92 -1.84
C ILE A 38 -4.98 0.03 -0.76
N ARG A 39 -3.80 0.41 -0.25
CA ARG A 39 -3.25 -0.19 0.97
C ARG A 39 -3.57 0.68 2.17
N LEU A 40 -4.19 0.11 3.19
CA LEU A 40 -4.61 0.86 4.36
C LEU A 40 -3.43 1.05 5.34
N ARG A 41 -3.47 2.14 6.11
CA ARG A 41 -2.49 2.36 7.16
C ARG A 41 -2.54 1.21 8.17
N GLY A 42 -1.41 0.54 8.34
CA GLY A 42 -1.28 -0.59 9.26
C GLY A 42 -2.02 -1.85 8.82
N GLU A 43 -2.26 -2.01 7.51
CA GLU A 43 -2.85 -3.22 6.94
C GLU A 43 -1.98 -4.46 7.18
N ASP A 44 -0.67 -4.34 7.01
CA ASP A 44 0.26 -5.46 7.25
C ASP A 44 0.50 -5.69 8.75
N LEU A 45 0.66 -4.61 9.51
CA LEU A 45 0.98 -4.60 10.94
C LEU A 45 0.42 -3.34 11.60
N ARG A 46 -0.12 -3.48 12.80
CA ARG A 46 -0.59 -2.37 13.63
C ARG A 46 0.44 -1.97 14.67
N ALA A 47 0.34 -0.73 15.13
CA ALA A 47 1.15 -0.27 16.25
C ALA A 47 0.85 -1.12 17.49
N GLY A 48 1.90 -1.68 18.10
CA GLY A 48 1.80 -2.59 19.25
C GLY A 48 1.81 -4.07 18.89
N ASP A 49 1.77 -4.44 17.60
CA ASP A 49 1.85 -5.84 17.21
C ASP A 49 3.23 -6.43 17.56
N ARG A 50 3.23 -7.57 18.24
CA ARG A 50 4.45 -8.32 18.57
C ARG A 50 4.83 -9.21 17.39
N VAL A 51 5.76 -8.73 16.57
CA VAL A 51 6.22 -9.43 15.36
C VAL A 51 7.30 -10.49 15.66
N LEU A 52 8.07 -10.30 16.73
CA LEU A 52 9.14 -11.20 17.18
C LEU A 52 9.04 -11.43 18.69
N THR A 53 9.50 -12.60 19.15
CA THR A 53 9.61 -12.93 20.58
C THR A 53 11.07 -13.18 20.97
N ALA A 54 11.39 -12.96 22.24
CA ALA A 54 12.70 -13.30 22.78
C ALA A 54 13.02 -14.79 22.57
N GLY A 55 14.27 -15.09 22.23
CA GLY A 55 14.74 -16.45 21.93
C GLY A 55 14.42 -16.94 20.52
N MET A 56 13.74 -16.16 19.68
CA MET A 56 13.46 -16.55 18.30
C MET A 56 14.71 -16.40 17.42
N GLU A 57 15.10 -17.48 16.74
CA GLU A 57 16.22 -17.45 15.80
C GLU A 57 15.93 -16.54 14.59
N LEU A 58 16.89 -15.66 14.28
CA LEU A 58 16.79 -14.66 13.20
C LEU A 58 17.42 -15.18 11.89
N GLY A 59 16.61 -15.90 11.11
CA GLY A 59 16.90 -16.22 9.71
C GLY A 59 16.53 -15.09 8.73
N ALA A 60 16.81 -15.27 7.44
CA ALA A 60 16.60 -14.25 6.40
C ALA A 60 15.18 -13.63 6.39
N ARG A 61 14.14 -14.43 6.63
CA ARG A 61 12.74 -13.96 6.66
C ARG A 61 12.40 -13.06 7.85
N ARG A 62 13.24 -13.05 8.89
CA ARG A 62 13.00 -12.36 10.18
C ARG A 62 13.97 -11.22 10.44
N ARG A 63 14.99 -11.06 9.57
CA ARG A 63 15.88 -9.91 9.61
C ARG A 63 15.26 -8.79 8.78
N ALA A 64 14.92 -7.69 9.43
CA ALA A 64 14.52 -6.47 8.74
C ALA A 64 15.73 -5.57 8.54
N THR A 65 15.80 -4.90 7.41
CA THR A 65 16.66 -3.72 7.22
C THR A 65 16.18 -2.63 8.19
N PRO A 66 17.06 -1.79 8.75
CA PRO A 66 16.63 -0.71 9.63
C PRO A 66 15.58 0.17 8.94
N TRP A 67 14.40 0.26 9.55
CA TRP A 67 13.31 1.11 9.08
C TRP A 67 13.50 2.52 9.65
N SER A 68 13.61 3.52 8.79
CA SER A 68 13.44 4.92 9.18
C SER A 68 11.96 5.28 9.08
N SER A 69 11.34 5.60 10.21
CA SER A 69 9.95 6.06 10.20
C SER A 69 9.86 7.41 9.48
N PRO A 70 9.00 7.58 8.46
CA PRO A 70 8.67 8.91 7.99
C PRO A 70 7.99 9.68 9.13
N ALA A 71 8.38 10.95 9.31
CA ALA A 71 7.73 11.86 10.25
C ALA A 71 6.24 12.00 9.86
N ALA A 72 5.39 11.99 10.88
CA ALA A 72 3.93 12.07 10.75
C ALA A 72 3.46 13.36 10.07
#